data_AF-A0A254SAD9-F1
#
_entry.id   AF-A0A254SAD9-F1
#
_cell.length_a   1.000
_cell.length_b   1.000
_cell.length_c   1.000
_cell.angle_alpha   90.00
_cell.angle_beta   90.00
_cell.angle_gamma   90.00
#
_symmetry.space_group_name_H-M   'P 1'
#
loop_
_entity.id
_entity.type
_entity.pdbx_description
1 polymer ?
#
loop_
_entity_poly.entity_id
_entity_poly.type
_entity_poly.pdbx_seq_one_letter_code
_entity_poly.pdbx_strand_id
1 'polypeptide(L)'
;MPKKKQYQIVNARVEVLSGGPGPGILVAELELLPQTAKGKPLFLTIDEVDGMPAIFKTETSVFDWFINEAEHESDLIELQNKASLYEGESYAELFENHEGIECYDGLRYLIYVTRAEWKNLKSFIKKTKGKLLSEIEIPKSDVEEDWENGEEDF
;
A
#
# COMPACT_ATOMS: atom_id res chain seq x y z
N MET A 1 19.07 -11.46 19.51
CA MET A 1 18.10 -11.26 18.41
C MET A 1 17.92 -9.75 18.24
N PRO A 2 18.10 -9.19 17.03
CA PRO A 2 17.79 -7.77 16.79
C PRO A 2 16.28 -7.54 17.02
N LYS A 3 15.92 -6.45 17.71
CA LYS A 3 14.51 -6.09 17.91
C LYS A 3 13.89 -5.75 16.55
N LYS A 4 12.76 -6.37 16.21
CA LYS A 4 11.97 -6.03 15.01
C LYS A 4 11.65 -4.53 15.05
N LYS A 5 11.94 -3.81 13.97
CA LYS A 5 11.66 -2.37 13.86
C LYS A 5 10.14 -2.17 13.95
N GLN A 6 9.71 -1.28 14.84
CA GLN A 6 8.30 -0.94 15.01
C GLN A 6 7.96 0.32 14.23
N TYR A 7 6.74 0.38 13.69
CA TYR A 7 6.25 1.49 12.89
C TYR A 7 4.92 1.94 13.46
N GLN A 8 4.77 3.25 13.66
CA GLN A 8 3.49 3.87 13.98
C GLN A 8 2.77 4.29 12.71
N ILE A 9 1.48 4.05 12.65
CA ILE A 9 0.61 4.48 11.55
C ILE A 9 0.32 5.97 11.72
N VAL A 10 0.86 6.81 10.85
CA VAL A 10 0.64 8.26 10.92
C VAL A 10 -0.61 8.63 10.14
N ASN A 11 -0.75 8.11 8.93
CA ASN A 11 -1.87 8.39 8.06
C ASN A 11 -2.05 7.29 7.02
N ALA A 12 -3.28 7.15 6.52
CA ALA A 12 -3.55 6.36 5.32
C ALA A 12 -4.62 7.08 4.50
N ARG A 13 -4.51 7.01 3.17
CA ARG A 13 -5.45 7.61 2.22
C ARG A 13 -5.61 6.72 1.00
N VAL A 14 -6.78 6.82 0.37
CA VAL A 14 -7.19 6.05 -0.80
C VAL A 14 -8.01 6.97 -1.68
N GLU A 15 -7.80 6.92 -2.98
CA GLU A 15 -8.61 7.61 -4.00
C GLU A 15 -8.88 6.67 -5.18
N VAL A 16 -10.03 6.84 -5.82
CA VAL A 16 -10.34 6.18 -7.11
C VAL A 16 -10.21 7.22 -8.21
N LEU A 17 -9.24 7.02 -9.10
CA LEU A 17 -9.14 7.80 -10.32
C LEU A 17 -9.99 7.10 -11.39
N SER A 18 -11.14 7.69 -11.72
CA SER A 18 -12.01 7.25 -12.80
C SER A 18 -12.08 8.32 -13.89
N GLY A 19 -11.44 8.03 -15.03
CA GLY A 19 -11.33 8.97 -16.16
C GLY A 19 -12.18 8.62 -17.40
N GLY A 20 -12.94 7.51 -17.39
CA GLY A 20 -13.66 7.07 -18.59
C GLY A 20 -14.20 5.63 -18.52
N PRO A 21 -14.51 4.98 -19.65
CA PRO A 21 -15.08 3.63 -19.71
C PRO A 21 -14.08 2.50 -19.38
N GLY A 22 -12.86 2.83 -18.92
CA GLY A 22 -11.83 1.87 -18.53
C GLY A 22 -11.94 1.43 -17.07
N PRO A 23 -11.12 0.46 -16.65
CA PRO A 23 -11.03 0.06 -15.25
C PRO A 23 -10.66 1.27 -14.38
N GLY A 24 -11.26 1.35 -13.19
CA GLY A 24 -10.89 2.38 -12.23
C GLY A 24 -9.48 2.14 -11.72
N ILE A 25 -8.70 3.20 -11.61
CA ILE A 25 -7.37 3.15 -11.01
C ILE A 25 -7.53 3.45 -9.52
N LEU A 26 -7.01 2.58 -8.66
CA LEU A 26 -7.02 2.73 -7.22
C LEU A 26 -5.64 3.19 -6.76
N VAL A 27 -5.57 4.35 -6.12
CA VAL A 27 -4.33 4.85 -5.54
C VAL A 27 -4.50 4.90 -4.03
N ALA A 28 -3.57 4.31 -3.29
CA ALA A 28 -3.52 4.43 -1.84
C ALA A 28 -2.11 4.75 -1.34
N GLU A 29 -2.01 5.45 -0.22
CA GLU A 29 -0.74 5.72 0.44
C GLU A 29 -0.87 5.57 1.95
N LEU A 30 0.12 4.90 2.55
CA LEU A 30 0.30 4.69 3.97
C LEU A 30 1.57 5.40 4.44
N GLU A 31 1.42 6.31 5.38
CA GLU A 31 2.53 6.98 6.07
C GLU A 31 2.84 6.27 7.39
N LEU A 32 4.09 5.86 7.54
CA LEU A 32 4.62 5.16 8.70
C LEU A 32 5.77 5.92 9.34
N LEU A 33 5.78 5.99 10.67
CA LEU A 33 6.88 6.55 11.44
C LEU A 33 7.61 5.44 12.20
N PRO A 34 8.86 5.10 11.80
CA PRO A 34 9.70 4.17 12.55
C PRO A 34 9.94 4.68 13.97
N GLN A 35 9.74 3.81 14.96
CA GLN A 35 9.99 4.12 16.37
C GLN A 35 11.48 3.98 16.72
N THR A 36 12.30 4.78 16.05
CA THR A 36 13.74 4.91 16.32
C THR A 36 14.07 6.37 16.62
N ALA A 37 15.15 6.62 17.36
CA ALA A 37 15.51 7.98 17.83
C ALA A 37 15.73 9.02 16.71
N LYS A 38 15.86 8.59 15.45
CA LYS A 38 16.01 9.43 14.25
C LYS A 38 15.14 8.92 13.09
N GLY A 39 14.03 8.26 13.39
CA GLY A 39 13.18 7.65 12.38
C GLY A 39 12.65 8.71 11.41
N LYS A 40 13.07 8.62 10.14
CA LYS A 40 12.41 9.35 9.06
C LYS A 40 11.10 8.66 8.71
N PRO A 41 10.07 9.40 8.28
CA PRO A 41 8.87 8.80 7.70
C PRO A 41 9.21 7.83 6.56
N LEU A 42 8.39 6.81 6.43
CA LEU A 42 8.38 5.86 5.34
C LEU A 42 6.97 5.89 4.74
N PHE A 43 6.88 6.06 3.43
CA PHE A 43 5.63 6.04 2.70
C PHE A 43 5.59 4.76 1.85
N LEU A 44 4.46 4.07 1.91
CA LEU A 44 4.14 2.98 1.00
C LEU A 44 2.98 3.47 0.14
N THR A 45 3.16 3.49 -1.18
CA THR A 45 2.12 3.89 -2.13
C THR A 45 1.80 2.72 -3.03
N ILE A 46 0.54 2.55 -3.37
CA ILE A 46 0.08 1.58 -4.36
C ILE A 46 -0.74 2.30 -5.42
N ASP A 47 -0.46 1.92 -6.65
CA ASP A 47 -1.24 2.25 -7.84
C ASP A 47 -1.72 0.91 -8.41
N GLU A 48 -3.03 0.66 -8.39
CA GLU A 48 -3.63 -0.60 -8.82
C GLU A 48 -4.60 -0.35 -9.96
N VAL A 49 -4.43 -1.12 -11.04
CA VAL A 49 -5.33 -1.14 -12.18
C VAL A 49 -5.76 -2.57 -12.43
N ASP A 50 -7.07 -2.84 -12.32
CA ASP A 50 -7.64 -4.15 -12.64
C ASP A 50 -6.99 -5.31 -11.88
N GLY A 51 -6.69 -5.10 -10.59
CA GLY A 51 -6.04 -6.11 -9.74
C GLY A 51 -4.52 -6.25 -9.93
N MET A 52 -3.91 -5.49 -10.85
CA MET A 52 -2.46 -5.44 -11.06
C MET A 52 -1.84 -4.31 -10.21
N PRO A 53 -1.06 -4.61 -9.16
CA PRO A 53 -0.48 -3.60 -8.29
C PRO A 53 0.93 -3.16 -8.72
N ALA A 54 1.17 -1.85 -8.64
CA ALA A 54 2.51 -1.26 -8.55
C ALA A 54 2.69 -0.61 -7.17
N ILE A 55 3.68 -1.06 -6.40
CA ILE A 55 3.92 -0.65 -5.02
C ILE A 55 5.26 0.07 -4.92
N PHE A 56 5.26 1.23 -4.28
CA PHE A 56 6.41 2.10 -4.13
C PHE A 56 6.75 2.34 -2.66
N LYS A 57 8.04 2.50 -2.37
CA LYS A 57 8.54 2.88 -1.05
C LYS A 57 9.39 4.14 -1.12
N THR A 58 8.97 5.20 -0.42
CA THR A 58 9.61 6.52 -0.47
C THR A 58 9.83 7.12 0.92
N GLU A 59 10.71 8.14 1.00
CA GLU A 59 10.91 8.94 2.23
C GLU A 59 9.94 10.13 2.34
N THR A 60 9.28 10.49 1.23
CA THR A 60 8.30 11.58 1.13
C THR A 60 7.06 11.07 0.41
N SER A 61 5.93 11.70 0.71
CA SER A 61 4.68 11.39 0.02
C SER A 61 4.78 11.64 -1.48
N VAL A 62 4.19 10.74 -2.26
CA VAL A 62 4.08 10.79 -3.73
C VAL A 62 2.65 10.61 -4.23
N PHE A 63 1.68 10.36 -3.33
CA PHE A 63 0.27 10.17 -3.70
C PHE A 63 -0.28 11.24 -4.64
N ASP A 64 -0.02 12.52 -4.37
CA ASP A 64 -0.55 13.62 -5.18
C ASP A 64 0.01 13.63 -6.62
N TRP A 65 1.13 12.94 -6.86
CA TRP A 65 1.70 12.76 -8.20
C TRP A 65 0.82 11.86 -9.05
N PHE A 66 0.26 10.80 -8.47
CA PHE A 66 -0.69 9.91 -9.15
C PHE A 66 -2.04 10.59 -9.39
N ILE A 67 -2.48 11.46 -8.47
CA ILE A 67 -3.71 12.23 -8.66
C ILE A 67 -3.59 13.25 -9.80
N ASN A 68 -2.40 13.83 -9.98
CA ASN A 68 -2.11 14.84 -11.00
C ASN A 68 -1.06 14.33 -11.98
N GLU A 69 -1.25 13.12 -12.51
CA GLU A 69 -0.28 12.40 -13.34
C GLU A 69 0.32 13.26 -14.48
N ALA A 70 -0.52 14.04 -15.17
CA ALA A 70 -0.09 14.90 -16.26
C ALA A 70 0.93 15.98 -15.86
N GLU A 71 0.94 16.41 -14.59
CA GLU A 71 1.89 17.39 -14.05
C GLU A 71 3.19 16.72 -13.55
N HIS A 72 3.16 15.39 -13.36
CA HIS A 72 4.21 14.62 -12.68
C HIS A 72 4.73 13.43 -13.50
N GLU A 73 4.45 13.36 -14.81
CA GLU A 73 4.83 12.24 -15.68
C GLU A 73 6.31 11.85 -15.54
N SER A 74 7.22 12.83 -15.56
CA SER A 74 8.66 12.57 -15.39
C SER A 74 9.02 12.04 -14.00
N ASP A 75 8.34 12.53 -12.97
CA ASP A 75 8.57 12.12 -11.58
C ASP A 75 8.09 10.68 -11.35
N LEU A 76 6.96 10.30 -11.97
CA LEU A 76 6.41 8.94 -11.91
C LEU A 76 7.32 7.94 -12.65
N ILE A 77 7.86 8.31 -13.80
CA ILE A 77 8.87 7.48 -14.50
C ILE A 77 10.11 7.29 -13.62
N GLU A 78 10.59 8.35 -12.97
CA GLU A 78 11.73 8.23 -12.04
C GLU A 78 11.39 7.37 -10.82
N LEU A 79 10.18 7.53 -10.28
CA LEU A 79 9.67 6.74 -9.16
C LEU A 79 9.66 5.25 -9.48
N GLN A 80 9.13 4.86 -10.64
CA GLN A 80 9.13 3.46 -11.10
C GLN A 80 10.55 2.87 -11.10
N ASN A 81 11.51 3.63 -11.61
CA ASN A 81 12.88 3.16 -11.76
C ASN A 81 13.67 3.07 -10.45
N LYS A 82 13.33 3.87 -9.43
CA LYS A 82 14.17 4.04 -8.23
C LYS A 82 13.53 3.56 -6.93
N ALA A 83 12.21 3.48 -6.87
CA ALA A 83 11.46 3.27 -5.63
C ALA A 83 10.41 2.16 -5.72
N SER A 84 10.27 1.50 -6.88
CA SER A 84 9.41 0.32 -7.01
C SER A 84 9.90 -0.79 -6.06
N LEU A 85 8.96 -1.28 -5.26
CA LEU A 85 9.14 -2.39 -4.33
C LEU A 85 8.55 -3.68 -4.90
N TYR A 86 7.43 -3.56 -5.62
CA TYR A 86 6.73 -4.66 -6.25
C TYR A 86 5.91 -4.15 -7.44
N GLU A 87 5.89 -4.91 -8.52
CA GLU A 87 5.01 -4.73 -9.67
C GLU A 87 4.63 -6.12 -10.17
N GLY A 88 3.36 -6.39 -10.36
CA GLY A 88 2.89 -7.72 -10.73
C GLY A 88 1.54 -7.72 -11.43
N GLU A 89 1.25 -8.82 -12.11
CA GLU A 89 -0.07 -9.07 -12.72
C GLU A 89 -1.14 -9.39 -11.65
N SER A 90 -0.72 -9.75 -10.43
CA SER A 90 -1.59 -9.98 -9.27
C SER A 90 -0.83 -9.77 -7.97
N TYR A 91 -1.44 -10.04 -6.82
CA TYR A 91 -0.76 -10.02 -5.51
C TYR A 91 -0.13 -11.35 -5.10
N ALA A 92 -0.34 -12.43 -5.86
CA ALA A 92 0.03 -13.79 -5.45
C ALA A 92 1.53 -13.92 -5.16
N GLU A 93 2.39 -13.45 -6.08
CA GLU A 93 3.84 -13.51 -5.90
C GLU A 93 4.30 -12.71 -4.68
N LEU A 94 3.66 -11.56 -4.42
CA LEU A 94 3.93 -10.75 -3.23
C LEU A 94 3.61 -11.51 -1.95
N PHE A 95 2.47 -12.23 -1.91
CA PHE A 95 2.07 -13.03 -0.76
C PHE A 95 2.92 -14.28 -0.56
N GLU A 96 3.32 -14.95 -1.64
CA GLU A 96 4.19 -16.12 -1.56
C GLU A 96 5.62 -15.77 -1.12
N ASN A 97 6.18 -14.67 -1.66
CA ASN A 97 7.59 -14.32 -1.50
C ASN A 97 7.82 -13.16 -0.52
N HIS A 98 6.93 -13.00 0.47
CA HIS A 98 7.02 -11.91 1.43
C HIS A 98 8.17 -12.02 2.45
N GLU A 99 8.78 -13.20 2.57
CA GLU A 99 9.88 -13.50 3.51
C GLU A 99 11.17 -12.73 3.14
N GLY A 100 11.22 -11.45 3.50
CA GLY A 100 12.35 -10.57 3.20
C GLY A 100 11.96 -9.10 3.01
N ILE A 101 10.67 -8.84 2.83
CA ILE A 101 10.15 -7.50 2.62
C ILE A 101 10.14 -6.71 3.93
N GLU A 102 10.89 -5.59 3.97
CA GLU A 102 10.84 -4.68 5.11
C GLU A 102 9.41 -4.16 5.28
N CYS A 103 8.86 -4.32 6.48
CA CYS A 103 7.54 -3.81 6.83
C CYS A 103 6.40 -4.43 6.00
N TYR A 104 6.44 -5.73 5.74
CA TYR A 104 5.35 -6.47 5.09
C TYR A 104 3.96 -6.24 5.72
N ASP A 105 3.87 -6.15 7.05
CA ASP A 105 2.62 -5.80 7.74
C ASP A 105 2.04 -4.44 7.28
N GLY A 106 2.92 -3.50 6.90
CA GLY A 106 2.51 -2.22 6.30
C GLY A 106 2.00 -2.36 4.86
N LEU A 107 2.55 -3.29 4.08
CA LEU A 107 2.03 -3.63 2.76
C LEU A 107 0.66 -4.29 2.85
N ARG A 108 0.49 -5.27 3.74
CA ARG A 108 -0.83 -5.86 4.00
C ARG A 108 -1.86 -4.82 4.44
N TYR A 109 -1.46 -3.87 5.29
CA TYR A 109 -2.33 -2.74 5.64
C TYR A 109 -2.72 -1.93 4.41
N LEU A 110 -1.74 -1.59 3.56
CA LEU A 110 -1.95 -0.81 2.35
C LEU A 110 -2.91 -1.51 1.39
N ILE A 111 -2.68 -2.80 1.11
CA ILE A 111 -3.55 -3.63 0.26
C ILE A 111 -4.98 -3.67 0.83
N TYR A 112 -5.11 -3.91 2.13
CA TYR A 112 -6.42 -3.89 2.78
C TYR A 112 -7.15 -2.57 2.58
N VAL A 113 -6.49 -1.42 2.76
CA VAL A 113 -7.17 -0.13 2.58
C VAL A 113 -7.52 0.15 1.12
N THR A 114 -6.72 -0.31 0.15
CA THR A 114 -7.01 -0.20 -1.28
C THR A 114 -8.25 -1.00 -1.68
N ARG A 115 -8.38 -2.22 -1.15
CA ARG A 115 -9.42 -3.18 -1.56
C ARG A 115 -10.66 -3.20 -0.65
N ALA A 116 -10.58 -2.65 0.55
CA ALA A 116 -11.69 -2.67 1.49
C ALA A 116 -12.89 -1.86 0.97
N GLU A 117 -14.09 -2.36 1.27
CA GLU A 117 -15.31 -1.59 1.01
C GLU A 117 -15.26 -0.20 1.68
N TRP A 118 -15.65 0.83 0.93
CA TRP A 118 -15.67 2.24 1.36
C TRP A 118 -16.35 2.48 2.71
N LYS A 119 -17.39 1.70 3.03
CA LYS A 119 -18.14 1.79 4.29
C LYS A 119 -17.29 1.45 5.52
N ASN A 120 -16.34 0.52 5.36
CA ASN A 120 -15.47 0.02 6.43
C ASN A 120 -14.15 0.79 6.49
N LEU A 121 -13.66 1.26 5.34
CA LEU A 121 -12.37 1.92 5.16
C LEU A 121 -12.15 3.10 6.12
N LYS A 122 -13.06 4.09 6.13
CA LYS A 122 -12.89 5.31 6.96
C LYS A 122 -12.83 5.00 8.45
N SER A 123 -13.65 4.04 8.90
CA SER A 123 -13.67 3.59 10.30
C SER A 123 -12.37 2.86 10.65
N PHE A 124 -11.88 2.00 9.76
CA PHE A 124 -10.61 1.29 9.95
C PHE A 124 -9.43 2.25 10.10
N ILE A 125 -9.22 3.15 9.12
CA ILE A 125 -8.12 4.14 9.14
C ILE A 125 -8.16 4.99 10.41
N LYS A 126 -9.36 5.44 10.82
CA LYS A 126 -9.52 6.23 12.05
C LYS A 126 -9.15 5.45 13.32
N LYS A 127 -9.45 4.14 13.36
CA LYS A 127 -9.19 3.28 14.54
C LYS A 127 -7.73 2.85 14.66
N THR A 128 -6.98 2.86 13.57
CA THR A 128 -5.59 2.40 13.50
C THR A 128 -4.58 3.55 13.55
N LYS A 129 -4.98 4.76 13.12
CA LYS A 129 -4.15 5.96 13.21
C LYS A 129 -3.57 6.18 14.62
N GLY A 130 -2.28 6.41 14.70
CA GLY A 130 -1.51 6.61 15.92
C GLY A 130 -1.08 5.33 16.64
N LYS A 131 -1.55 4.15 16.22
CA LYS A 131 -1.14 2.86 16.80
C LYS A 131 0.11 2.32 16.11
N LEU A 132 0.79 1.39 16.77
CA LEU A 132 1.83 0.61 16.12
C LEU A 132 1.22 -0.42 15.19
N LEU A 133 1.86 -0.68 14.04
CA LEU A 133 1.45 -1.77 13.13
C LEU A 133 1.36 -3.12 13.85
N SER A 134 2.23 -3.37 14.83
CA SER A 134 2.24 -4.60 15.62
C SER A 134 1.10 -4.72 16.65
N GLU A 135 0.34 -3.65 16.88
CA GLU A 135 -0.76 -3.61 17.86
C GLU A 135 -2.14 -3.75 17.21
N ILE A 136 -2.20 -3.78 15.89
CA ILE A 136 -3.45 -3.86 15.15
C ILE A 136 -3.60 -5.25 14.52
N GLU A 137 -4.84 -5.68 14.42
CA GLU A 137 -5.21 -6.81 13.58
C GLU A 137 -5.64 -6.24 12.23
N ILE A 138 -4.91 -6.60 11.17
CA ILE A 138 -5.23 -6.21 9.80
C ILE A 138 -6.16 -7.31 9.26
N PRO A 139 -7.42 -6.99 8.93
CA PRO A 139 -8.31 -7.96 8.30
C PRO A 139 -7.75 -8.37 6.94
N LYS A 140 -8.11 -9.56 6.48
CA LYS A 140 -7.74 -9.99 5.13
C LYS A 140 -8.43 -9.10 4.10
N SER A 141 -7.72 -8.82 3.03
CA SER A 141 -8.31 -8.26 1.81
C SER A 141 -8.96 -9.37 0.99
N ASP A 142 -9.83 -9.02 0.07
CA ASP A 142 -10.42 -9.98 -0.89
C ASP A 142 -9.33 -10.76 -1.63
N VAL A 143 -8.33 -10.08 -2.20
CA VAL A 143 -7.21 -10.70 -2.91
C VAL A 143 -6.34 -11.62 -2.05
N GLU A 144 -6.29 -11.37 -0.73
CA GLU A 144 -5.59 -12.25 0.20
C GLU A 144 -6.42 -13.50 0.53
N GLU A 145 -7.74 -13.36 0.67
CA GLU A 145 -8.65 -14.50 0.84
C GLU A 145 -8.66 -15.39 -0.42
N ASP A 146 -8.72 -14.79 -1.60
CA ASP A 146 -8.71 -15.48 -2.89
C ASP A 146 -7.41 -16.29 -3.08
N TRP A 147 -6.26 -15.66 -2.81
CA TRP A 147 -4.95 -16.33 -2.84
C TRP A 147 -4.88 -17.52 -1.87
N GLU A 148 -5.34 -17.37 -0.62
CA GLU A 148 -5.32 -18.48 0.34
C GLU A 148 -6.25 -19.64 -0.05
N ASN A 149 -7.35 -19.35 -0.75
CA ASN A 149 -8.30 -20.34 -1.22
C ASN A 149 -7.89 -20.99 -2.57
N GLY A 150 -6.87 -20.46 -3.24
CA GLY A 150 -6.45 -20.89 -4.57
C GLY A 150 -7.40 -20.46 -5.69
N GLU A 151 -8.16 -19.39 -5.46
CA GLU A 151 -9.07 -18.77 -6.42
C GLU A 151 -8.33 -17.66 -7.17
N GLU A 152 -7.38 -18.02 -8.02
CA GLU A 152 -6.72 -17.05 -8.89
C GLU A 152 -7.65 -16.72 -10.07
N ASP A 153 -8.20 -15.49 -10.09
CA ASP A 153 -8.83 -14.94 -11.28
C ASP A 153 -7.73 -14.67 -12.33
N PHE A 154 -7.70 -15.52 -13.37
CA PHE A 154 -6.88 -15.40 -14.58
C PHE A 154 -7.45 -14.41 -15.59
#